data_AF-A0A1Q3WSL6-F1
#
_entry.id   AF-A0A1Q3WSL6-F1
#
_cell.length_a   1.000
_cell.length_b   1.000
_cell.length_c   1.000
_cell.angle_alpha   90.00
_cell.angle_beta   90.00
_cell.angle_gamma   90.00
#
_symmetry.space_group_name_H-M   'P 1'
#
loop_
_entity.id
_entity.type
_entity.pdbx_description
1 polymer ?
#
loop_
_entity_poly.entity_id
_entity_poly.type
_entity_poly.pdbx_seq_one_letter_code
_entity_poly.pdbx_strand_id
1 'polypeptide(L)'
;MRETMLILHFIGLTMGLGTSFAHAFLSIATSKMQEDEARRFQLHSLVLSRMGYIGIGLLIVSGLYLITPYWQTITSLPLLIVKLILVLVLLVLLILIGIRSKKAQEGDVSAQLKKIEPLGKMTMLIGIIIVILAVSVFH
;
A
#
# COMPACT_ATOMS: atom_id res chain seq x y z
N MET A 1 9.65 -15.25 -18.43
CA MET A 1 8.45 -14.75 -17.72
C MET A 1 8.70 -14.46 -16.24
N ARG A 2 9.49 -15.26 -15.50
CA ARG A 2 9.79 -15.01 -14.08
C ARG A 2 10.44 -13.65 -13.82
N GLU A 3 11.46 -13.27 -14.60
CA GLU A 3 12.16 -11.98 -14.44
C GLU A 3 11.23 -10.79 -14.71
N THR A 4 10.41 -10.88 -15.77
CA THR A 4 9.38 -9.88 -16.08
C THR A 4 8.43 -9.69 -14.90
N MET A 5 7.97 -10.78 -14.29
CA MET A 5 7.09 -10.71 -13.13
C MET A 5 7.79 -10.16 -11.89
N LEU A 6 9.08 -10.45 -11.69
CA LEU A 6 9.87 -9.81 -10.63
C LEU A 6 10.00 -8.30 -10.85
N ILE A 7 10.26 -7.86 -12.08
CA ILE A 7 10.32 -6.43 -12.41
C ILE A 7 8.96 -5.77 -12.12
N LEU A 8 7.86 -6.34 -12.60
CA LEU A 8 6.51 -5.85 -12.32
C LEU A 8 6.19 -5.84 -10.82
N HIS A 9 6.67 -6.84 -10.07
CA HIS A 9 6.51 -6.90 -8.62
C HIS A 9 7.24 -5.76 -7.92
N PHE A 10 8.49 -5.48 -8.31
CA PHE A 10 9.26 -4.37 -7.75
C PHE A 10 8.71 -3.00 -8.16
N ILE A 11 8.20 -2.84 -9.39
CA ILE A 11 7.48 -1.63 -9.80
C ILE A 11 6.21 -1.46 -8.96
N GLY A 12 5.45 -2.54 -8.77
CA GLY A 12 4.28 -2.52 -7.90
C GLY A 12 4.63 -2.11 -6.47
N LEU A 13 5.74 -2.63 -5.95
CA LEU A 13 6.28 -2.30 -4.64
C LEU A 13 6.63 -0.82 -4.54
N THR A 14 7.41 -0.28 -5.49
CA THR A 14 7.83 1.12 -5.47
C THR A 14 6.64 2.07 -5.61
N MET A 15 5.67 1.76 -6.46
CA MET A 15 4.43 2.55 -6.60
C MET A 15 3.56 2.49 -5.34
N GLY A 16 3.32 1.28 -4.81
CA GLY A 16 2.46 1.06 -3.65
C GLY A 16 3.02 1.67 -2.37
N LEU A 17 4.25 1.30 -1.99
CA LEU A 17 4.92 1.86 -0.81
C LEU A 17 5.27 3.34 -1.00
N GLY A 18 5.76 3.73 -2.18
CA GLY A 18 6.12 5.11 -2.48
C GLY A 18 4.95 6.07 -2.34
N THR A 19 3.74 5.63 -2.71
CA THR A 19 2.50 6.39 -2.48
C THR A 19 2.24 6.64 -0.99
N SER A 20 2.44 5.64 -0.13
CA SER A 20 2.26 5.80 1.32
C SER A 20 3.28 6.77 1.92
N PHE A 21 4.55 6.69 1.51
CA PHE A 21 5.58 7.66 1.91
C PHE A 21 5.23 9.07 1.45
N ALA A 22 4.88 9.23 0.18
CA ALA A 22 4.52 10.53 -0.36
C ALA A 22 3.28 11.12 0.34
N HIS A 23 2.25 10.33 0.65
CA HIS A 23 1.12 10.81 1.47
C HIS A 23 1.54 11.23 2.89
N ALA A 24 2.49 10.54 3.53
CA ALA A 24 3.01 10.96 4.82
C ALA A 24 3.70 12.34 4.73
N PHE A 25 4.58 12.55 3.74
CA PHE A 25 5.23 13.85 3.55
C PHE A 25 4.26 14.96 3.15
N LEU A 26 3.29 14.67 2.28
CA LEU A 26 2.25 15.62 1.89
C LEU A 26 1.38 16.01 3.08
N SER A 27 1.09 15.08 4.00
CA SER A 27 0.32 15.39 5.21
C SER A 27 1.05 16.40 6.11
N ILE A 28 2.37 16.26 6.26
CA ILE A 28 3.24 17.18 7.00
C ILE A 28 3.29 18.56 6.31
N ALA A 29 3.29 18.58 4.97
CA ALA A 29 3.24 19.84 4.23
C ALA A 29 1.89 20.55 4.44
N THR A 30 0.78 19.81 4.34
CA THR A 30 -0.57 20.37 4.49
C THR A 30 -0.89 20.82 5.91
N SER A 31 -0.25 20.26 6.95
CA SER A 31 -0.49 20.68 8.34
C SER A 31 0.02 22.10 8.64
N LYS A 32 0.78 22.70 7.72
CA LYS A 32 1.31 24.06 7.83
C LYS A 32 0.56 25.08 6.96
N MET A 33 -0.43 24.64 6.19
CA MET A 33 -1.21 25.46 5.27
C MET A 33 -2.51 25.96 5.93
N GLN A 34 -3.11 27.00 5.37
CA GLN A 34 -4.49 27.39 5.73
C GLN A 34 -5.49 26.31 5.29
N GLU A 35 -6.61 26.14 6.00
CA GLU A 35 -7.54 25.02 5.77
C GLU A 35 -8.05 24.91 4.33
N ASP A 36 -8.40 26.05 3.71
CA ASP A 36 -8.90 26.09 2.33
C ASP A 36 -7.82 25.69 1.30
N GLU A 37 -6.59 26.12 1.52
CA GLU A 37 -5.43 25.79 0.68
C GLU A 37 -5.03 24.32 0.85
N ALA A 38 -4.99 23.84 2.09
CA ALA A 38 -4.73 22.45 2.43
C ALA A 38 -5.74 21.52 1.76
N ARG A 39 -7.03 21.88 1.77
CA ARG A 39 -8.09 21.09 1.14
C ARG A 39 -7.92 21.02 -0.38
N ARG A 40 -7.63 22.14 -1.04
CA ARG A 40 -7.37 22.16 -2.50
C ARG A 40 -6.13 21.32 -2.84
N PHE A 41 -5.05 21.45 -2.08
CA PHE A 41 -3.84 20.68 -2.28
C PHE A 41 -4.08 19.17 -2.11
N GLN A 42 -4.82 18.76 -1.07
CA GLN A 42 -5.18 17.37 -0.84
C GLN A 42 -5.96 16.77 -2.02
N LEU A 43 -6.92 17.52 -2.59
CA LEU A 43 -7.66 17.07 -3.77
C LEU A 43 -6.75 16.79 -4.98
N HIS A 44 -5.77 17.67 -5.23
CA HIS A 44 -4.79 17.44 -6.30
C HIS A 44 -3.90 16.22 -6.01
N SER A 45 -3.57 15.97 -4.74
CA SER A 45 -2.77 14.80 -4.34
C SER A 45 -3.49 13.46 -4.47
N LEU A 46 -4.80 13.42 -4.70
CA LEU A 46 -5.55 12.17 -4.90
C LEU A 46 -5.07 11.37 -6.12
N VAL A 47 -4.41 12.02 -7.09
CA VAL A 47 -3.78 11.32 -8.22
C VAL A 47 -2.72 10.31 -7.74
N LEU A 48 -2.04 10.62 -6.65
CA LEU A 48 -1.04 9.75 -6.02
C LEU A 48 -1.70 8.48 -5.48
N SER A 49 -2.92 8.58 -4.94
CA SER A 49 -3.67 7.41 -4.46
C SER A 49 -4.00 6.44 -5.60
N ARG A 50 -4.28 6.95 -6.82
CA ARG A 50 -4.44 6.08 -8.00
C ARG A 50 -3.17 5.31 -8.35
N MET A 51 -2.01 5.97 -8.27
CA MET A 51 -0.71 5.32 -8.46
C MET A 51 -0.51 4.18 -7.46
N GLY A 52 -0.84 4.42 -6.18
CA GLY A 52 -0.80 3.38 -5.15
C GLY A 52 -1.66 2.17 -5.51
N TYR A 53 -2.92 2.38 -5.89
CA TYR A 53 -3.82 1.28 -6.29
C TYR A 53 -3.31 0.47 -7.48
N ILE A 54 -2.75 1.13 -8.49
CA ILE A 54 -2.12 0.45 -9.63
C ILE A 54 -0.92 -0.39 -9.15
N GLY A 55 -0.07 0.18 -8.30
CA GLY A 55 1.08 -0.52 -7.73
C GLY A 55 0.69 -1.76 -6.93
N ILE A 56 -0.36 -1.67 -6.13
CA ILE A 56 -0.93 -2.79 -5.38
C ILE A 56 -1.48 -3.87 -6.33
N GLY A 57 -2.19 -3.48 -7.39
CA GLY A 57 -2.66 -4.41 -8.42
C GLY A 57 -1.50 -5.18 -9.05
N LEU A 58 -0.42 -4.48 -9.41
CA LEU A 58 0.81 -5.09 -9.93
C LEU A 58 1.43 -6.05 -8.91
N LEU A 59 1.53 -5.67 -7.63
CA LEU A 59 2.07 -6.52 -6.56
C LEU A 59 1.30 -7.84 -6.42
N ILE A 60 -0.02 -7.79 -6.43
CA ILE A 60 -0.87 -8.97 -6.24
C ILE A 60 -0.72 -9.91 -7.43
N VAL A 61 -0.89 -9.40 -8.66
CA VAL A 61 -0.83 -10.23 -9.87
C VAL A 61 0.55 -10.86 -10.02
N SER A 62 1.61 -10.06 -9.90
CA SER A 62 2.99 -10.57 -9.99
C SER A 62 3.35 -11.48 -8.82
N GLY A 63 2.92 -11.17 -7.59
CA GLY A 63 3.21 -11.98 -6.40
C GLY A 63 2.57 -13.36 -6.45
N LEU A 64 1.31 -13.43 -6.90
CA LEU A 64 0.59 -14.69 -7.12
C LEU A 64 1.22 -15.54 -8.23
N TYR A 65 1.82 -14.91 -9.25
CA TYR A 65 2.60 -15.66 -10.24
C TYR A 65 3.91 -16.20 -9.63
N LEU A 66 4.65 -15.35 -8.92
CA LEU A 66 5.98 -15.68 -8.38
C LEU A 66 5.96 -16.77 -7.31
N ILE A 67 4.82 -16.99 -6.65
CA ILE A 67 4.67 -18.04 -5.64
C ILE A 67 4.36 -19.42 -6.21
N THR A 68 3.91 -19.51 -7.47
CA THR A 68 3.53 -20.78 -8.11
C THR A 68 4.56 -21.91 -7.96
N PRO A 69 5.89 -21.69 -8.13
CA PRO A 69 6.87 -22.77 -7.94
C PRO A 69 7.13 -23.12 -6.46
N TYR A 70 6.77 -22.26 -5.52
CA TYR A 70 7.03 -22.44 -4.08
C TYR A 70 5.84 -23.07 -3.34
N TRP A 71 4.77 -23.48 -4.03
CA TRP A 71 3.56 -23.99 -3.40
C TRP A 71 3.79 -25.29 -2.61
N GLN A 72 4.66 -26.16 -3.12
CA GLN A 72 4.98 -27.43 -2.46
C GLN A 72 5.92 -27.26 -1.25
N THR A 73 6.71 -26.20 -1.24
CA THR A 73 7.72 -25.91 -0.19
C THR A 73 7.28 -24.77 0.73
N ILE A 74 6.03 -24.32 0.65
CA ILE A 74 5.54 -23.17 1.42
C ILE A 74 5.59 -23.46 2.93
N THR A 75 5.31 -24.70 3.33
CA THR A 75 5.33 -25.15 4.73
C THR A 75 6.73 -25.18 5.32
N SER A 76 7.76 -25.39 4.49
CA SER A 76 9.16 -25.33 4.90
C SER A 76 9.71 -23.90 4.99
N LEU A 77 8.97 -22.88 4.53
CA LEU A 77 9.40 -21.49 4.51
C LEU A 77 8.47 -20.62 5.39
N PRO A 78 8.60 -20.69 6.73
CA PRO A 78 7.69 -19.99 7.66
C PRO A 78 7.69 -18.47 7.43
N LEU A 79 8.83 -17.88 7.07
CA LEU A 79 8.92 -16.45 6.74
C LEU A 79 8.10 -16.08 5.50
N LEU A 80 8.00 -16.98 4.52
CA LEU A 80 7.17 -16.77 3.33
C LEU A 80 5.69 -16.76 3.73
N ILE A 81 5.25 -17.66 4.62
CA ILE A 81 3.88 -17.68 5.13
C ILE A 81 3.55 -16.35 5.84
N VAL A 82 4.43 -15.88 6.73
CA VAL A 82 4.24 -14.60 7.43
C VAL A 82 4.13 -13.45 6.43
N LYS A 83 4.98 -13.41 5.39
CA LYS A 83 4.91 -12.42 4.33
C LYS A 83 3.55 -12.43 3.63
N LEU A 84 3.00 -13.60 3.29
CA LEU A 84 1.70 -13.72 2.62
C LEU A 84 0.54 -13.25 3.50
N ILE A 85 0.57 -13.61 4.80
CA ILE A 85 -0.43 -13.13 5.76
C ILE A 85 -0.38 -11.60 5.83
N LEU A 86 0.81 -10.99 5.90
CA LEU A 86 0.95 -9.55 5.90
C LEU A 86 0.45 -8.90 4.60
N VAL A 87 0.67 -9.53 3.44
CA VAL A 87 0.10 -9.05 2.16
C VAL A 87 -1.43 -9.09 2.18
N LEU A 88 -2.04 -10.13 2.76
CA LEU A 88 -3.50 -10.18 2.93
C LEU A 88 -4.01 -9.09 3.88
N VAL A 89 -3.33 -8.87 5.01
CA VAL A 89 -3.68 -7.78 5.93
C VAL A 89 -3.56 -6.42 5.24
N LEU A 90 -2.49 -6.21 4.47
CA LEU A 90 -2.29 -5.00 3.68
C LEU A 90 -3.46 -4.77 2.72
N LEU A 91 -3.90 -5.82 1.99
CA LEU A 91 -5.03 -5.75 1.07
C LEU A 91 -6.33 -5.32 1.79
N VAL A 92 -6.63 -5.92 2.94
CA VAL A 92 -7.82 -5.57 3.73
C VAL A 92 -7.78 -4.11 4.16
N LEU A 93 -6.64 -3.63 4.67
CA LEU A 93 -6.49 -2.23 5.08
C LEU A 93 -6.70 -1.26 3.91
N LEU A 94 -6.18 -1.59 2.73
CA LEU A 94 -6.33 -0.78 1.52
C LEU A 94 -7.78 -0.72 1.04
N ILE A 95 -8.51 -1.83 1.10
CA ILE A 95 -9.95 -1.86 0.81
C ILE A 95 -10.71 -0.96 1.79
N LEU A 96 -10.40 -1.04 3.09
CA LEU A 96 -11.02 -0.18 4.11
C LEU A 96 -10.73 1.31 3.87
N ILE A 97 -9.49 1.66 3.49
CA ILE A 97 -9.12 3.02 3.11
C ILE A 97 -9.89 3.46 1.86
N GLY A 98 -10.01 2.62 0.83
CA GLY A 98 -10.75 2.93 -0.39
C GLY A 98 -12.23 3.19 -0.14
N ILE A 99 -12.89 2.35 0.68
CA ILE A 99 -14.29 2.53 1.07
C ILE A 99 -14.48 3.86 1.82
N ARG A 100 -13.60 4.16 2.80
CA ARG A 100 -13.67 5.40 3.58
C ARG A 100 -13.36 6.63 2.73
N SER A 101 -12.42 6.52 1.79
CA SER A 101 -12.07 7.60 0.86
C SER A 101 -13.24 7.96 -0.05
N LYS A 102 -13.97 6.95 -0.55
CA LYS A 102 -15.21 7.17 -1.32
C LYS A 102 -16.27 7.88 -0.48
N LYS A 103 -16.51 7.44 0.76
CA LYS A 103 -17.45 8.09 1.69
C LYS A 103 -17.05 9.53 2.05
N ALA A 104 -15.76 9.82 2.12
CA ALA A 104 -15.27 11.18 2.36
C ALA A 104 -15.62 12.11 1.18
N GLN A 105 -15.57 11.61 -0.06
CA GLN A 105 -15.98 12.38 -1.25
C GLN A 105 -17.49 12.63 -1.31
N GLU A 106 -18.30 11.78 -0.67
CA GLU A 106 -19.77 11.87 -0.63
C GLU A 106 -20.30 12.85 0.44
N GLY A 107 -19.43 13.49 1.23
CA GLY A 107 -19.81 14.63 2.10
C GLY A 107 -19.35 14.53 3.55
N ASP A 108 -18.90 13.37 4.03
CA ASP A 108 -18.44 13.15 5.42
C ASP A 108 -16.90 13.26 5.54
N VAL A 109 -16.34 14.37 5.04
CA VAL A 109 -14.89 14.54 4.84
C VAL A 109 -14.12 14.39 6.15
N SER A 110 -14.45 15.18 7.17
CA SER A 110 -13.63 15.28 8.39
C SER A 110 -13.65 14.02 9.26
N ALA A 111 -14.80 13.34 9.38
CA ALA A 111 -14.92 12.14 10.20
C ALA A 111 -14.24 10.93 9.53
N GLN A 112 -14.32 10.82 8.20
CA GLN A 112 -13.69 9.72 7.46
C GLN A 112 -12.18 9.91 7.33
N LEU A 113 -11.69 11.14 7.14
CA LEU A 113 -10.24 11.42 7.09
C LEU A 113 -9.52 11.03 8.39
N LYS A 114 -10.09 11.37 9.56
CA LYS A 114 -9.54 10.93 10.87
C LYS A 114 -9.45 9.41 11.01
N LYS A 115 -10.37 8.69 10.36
CA LYS A 115 -10.42 7.22 10.36
C LYS A 115 -9.47 6.60 9.33
N ILE A 116 -9.07 7.32 8.29
CA ILE A 116 -8.13 6.87 7.26
C ILE A 116 -6.69 6.99 7.76
N GLU A 117 -6.36 8.06 8.49
CA GLU A 117 -4.99 8.32 8.97
C GLU A 117 -4.32 7.14 9.69
N PRO A 118 -4.93 6.50 10.72
CA PRO A 118 -4.31 5.36 11.40
C PRO A 118 -4.16 4.14 10.46
N LEU A 119 -5.11 3.91 9.56
CA LEU A 119 -5.02 2.83 8.57
C LEU A 119 -3.86 3.08 7.58
N GLY A 120 -3.65 4.34 7.18
CA GLY A 120 -2.52 4.76 6.35
C GLY A 120 -1.16 4.50 7.03
N LYS A 121 -1.04 4.84 8.32
CA LYS A 121 0.18 4.55 9.10
C LYS A 121 0.42 3.05 9.24
N MET A 122 -0.63 2.27 9.51
CA MET A 122 -0.54 0.81 9.58
C MET A 122 -0.12 0.18 8.25
N THR A 123 -0.71 0.61 7.13
CA THR A 123 -0.33 0.11 5.79
C THR A 123 1.12 0.42 5.45
N MET A 124 1.63 1.60 5.83
CA MET A 124 3.05 1.94 5.67
C MET A 124 3.95 0.99 6.48
N LEU A 125 3.66 0.79 7.76
CA LEU A 125 4.44 -0.11 8.63
C LEU A 125 4.43 -1.55 8.11
N ILE A 126 3.25 -2.07 7.76
CA ILE A 126 3.12 -3.43 7.21
C ILE A 126 3.89 -3.55 5.89
N GLY A 127 3.82 -2.56 5.01
CA GLY A 127 4.59 -2.53 3.78
C GLY A 127 6.10 -2.61 4.01
N ILE A 128 6.63 -1.86 4.99
CA ILE A 128 8.05 -1.93 5.36
C ILE A 128 8.42 -3.33 5.87
N ILE A 129 7.59 -3.92 6.74
CA ILE A 129 7.82 -5.29 7.26
C ILE A 129 7.82 -6.30 6.11
N ILE A 130 6.92 -6.17 5.14
CA ILE A 130 6.88 -7.04 3.95
C ILE A 130 8.18 -6.95 3.14
N VAL A 131 8.76 -5.75 3.00
CA VAL A 131 10.05 -5.56 2.31
C VAL A 131 11.18 -6.23 3.08
N ILE A 132 11.25 -6.03 4.40
CA ILE A 132 12.27 -6.67 5.24
C ILE A 132 12.19 -8.20 5.11
N LEU A 133 11.00 -8.77 5.26
CA LEU A 133 10.78 -10.21 5.10
C LEU A 133 11.12 -10.69 3.69
N ALA A 134 10.84 -9.89 2.65
CA ALA A 134 11.21 -10.24 1.29
C ALA A 134 12.73 -10.37 1.12
N VAL A 135 13.52 -9.50 1.76
CA VAL A 135 14.99 -9.60 1.74
C VAL A 135 15.47 -10.80 2.56
N SER A 136 14.88 -11.04 3.74
CA SER A 136 15.27 -12.11 4.65
C SER A 136 14.87 -13.53 4.20
N VAL A 137 13.84 -13.68 3.35
CA VAL A 137 13.43 -14.99 2.82
C VAL A 137 14.42 -15.51 1.76
N PHE A 138 15.14 -14.62 1.09
CA PHE A 138 16.01 -14.96 -0.04
C PHE A 138 17.51 -14.69 0.21
N HIS A 139 17.87 -14.33 1.44
CA HIS A 139 19.25 -14.42 1.97
C HIS A 139 19.41 -15.73 2.72
#